data_AF-A0A1W1Y4A4-F1
#
_entry.id   AF-A0A1W1Y4A4-F1
#
_cell.length_a   1.000
_cell.length_b   1.000
_cell.length_c   1.000
_cell.angle_alpha   90.00
_cell.angle_beta   90.00
_cell.angle_gamma   90.00
#
_symmetry.space_group_name_H-M   'P 1'
#
loop_
_entity.id
_entity.type
_entity.pdbx_description
1 polymer ?
#
loop_
_entity_poly.entity_id
_entity_poly.type
_entity_poly.pdbx_seq_one_letter_code
_entity_poly.pdbx_strand_id
1 'polypeptide(L)'
;MGILETLISPISSIIDKVIPDKDARDRAKLELLKLEGTQELDQLRTRMSAIVAEAQSTDPWTSRARPGFLYVMYAMLLWSLPMGLIAAFRPDAAHNIASGINGYLNGLPEPLYALFGTGYLGYTAARQWGKARGSDR
;
A
#
# COMPACT_ATOMS: atom_id res chain seq x y z
N MET A 1 12.36 13.70 -1.79
CA MET A 1 13.42 14.65 -2.15
C MET A 1 14.49 14.53 -1.10
N GLY A 2 15.53 13.81 -1.48
CA GLY A 2 16.42 13.14 -0.56
C GLY A 2 17.44 14.09 0.02
N ILE A 3 17.82 13.81 1.27
CA ILE A 3 19.03 14.31 1.92
C ILE A 3 20.28 14.11 1.04
N LEU A 4 20.24 13.17 0.08
CA LEU A 4 21.31 12.88 -0.88
C LEU A 4 21.42 13.93 -1.99
N GLU A 5 20.34 14.35 -2.64
CA GLU A 5 20.36 15.45 -3.64
C GLU A 5 20.97 16.74 -3.04
N THR A 6 20.68 17.00 -1.77
CA THR A 6 21.22 18.15 -1.02
C THR A 6 22.68 17.98 -0.60
N LEU A 7 23.19 16.75 -0.48
CA LEU A 7 24.60 16.45 -0.19
C LEU A 7 25.46 16.31 -1.45
N ILE A 8 24.86 15.95 -2.59
CA ILE A 8 25.56 15.77 -3.86
C ILE A 8 26.12 17.08 -4.39
N SER A 9 25.40 18.20 -4.25
CA SER A 9 25.90 19.52 -4.65
C SER A 9 27.20 19.91 -3.91
N PRO A 10 27.26 19.86 -2.56
CA PRO A 10 28.51 20.13 -1.85
C PRO A 10 29.61 19.09 -2.10
N ILE A 11 29.29 17.79 -2.20
CA ILE A 11 30.30 16.74 -2.51
C ILE A 11 30.86 16.92 -3.93
N SER A 12 30.02 17.24 -4.92
CA SER A 12 30.45 17.55 -6.29
C SER A 12 31.37 18.77 -6.33
N SER A 13 31.08 19.80 -5.53
CA SER A 13 31.97 20.98 -5.39
C SER A 13 33.31 20.65 -4.73
N ILE A 14 33.34 19.68 -3.81
CA ILE A 14 34.57 19.20 -3.17
C ILE A 14 35.39 18.41 -4.19
N ILE A 15 34.77 17.54 -4.99
CA ILE A 15 35.43 16.81 -6.07
C ILE A 15 36.02 17.78 -7.09
N ASP A 16 35.30 18.84 -7.45
CA ASP A 16 35.78 19.89 -8.36
C ASP A 16 37.02 20.63 -7.83
N LYS A 17 37.18 20.70 -6.50
CA LYS A 17 38.25 21.44 -5.83
C LYS A 17 39.45 20.56 -5.44
N VAL A 18 39.22 19.27 -5.26
CA VAL A 18 40.23 18.28 -4.82
C VAL A 18 40.87 17.55 -6.01
N ILE A 19 40.15 17.37 -7.12
CA ILE A 19 40.64 16.64 -8.30
C ILE A 19 40.93 17.64 -9.44
N PRO A 20 42.21 17.95 -9.74
CA PRO A 20 42.58 18.90 -10.80
C PRO A 20 42.41 18.31 -12.21
N ASP A 21 42.47 16.99 -12.33
CA ASP A 21 42.33 16.26 -13.59
C ASP A 21 40.86 16.10 -13.99
N LYS A 22 40.51 16.62 -15.17
CA LYS A 22 39.16 16.64 -15.72
C LYS A 22 38.59 15.22 -15.90
N ASP A 23 39.41 14.26 -16.33
CA ASP A 23 38.95 12.89 -16.59
C ASP A 23 38.76 12.10 -15.30
N ALA A 24 39.56 12.37 -14.26
CA ALA A 24 39.39 11.75 -12.94
C ALA A 24 38.13 12.27 -12.22
N ARG A 25 37.82 13.56 -12.39
CA ARG A 25 36.64 14.21 -11.81
C ARG A 25 35.33 13.71 -12.42
N ASP A 26 35.28 13.60 -13.75
CA ASP A 26 34.08 13.12 -14.45
C ASP A 26 33.80 11.65 -14.11
N ARG A 27 34.85 10.83 -13.92
CA ARG A 27 34.74 9.45 -13.41
C ARG A 27 34.19 9.40 -11.98
N ALA A 28 34.69 10.25 -11.07
CA ALA A 28 34.20 10.30 -9.69
C ALA A 28 32.72 10.76 -9.59
N LYS A 29 32.30 11.72 -10.43
CA LYS A 29 30.89 12.13 -10.53
C LYS A 29 30.00 11.01 -11.07
N LEU A 30 30.50 10.25 -12.05
CA LEU A 30 29.78 9.12 -12.64
C LEU A 30 29.66 7.95 -11.65
N GLU A 31 30.67 7.70 -10.81
CA GLU A 31 30.59 6.75 -9.70
C GLU A 31 29.59 7.19 -8.62
N LEU A 32 29.55 8.47 -8.26
CA LEU A 32 28.55 9.01 -7.33
C LEU A 32 27.12 8.82 -7.83
N LEU A 33 26.85 9.14 -9.10
CA LEU A 33 25.54 8.93 -9.74
C LEU A 33 25.15 7.45 -9.76
N LYS A 34 26.11 6.55 -10.00
CA LYS A 34 25.87 5.10 -9.95
C LYS A 34 25.54 4.62 -8.53
N LEU A 35 26.24 5.14 -7.52
CA LEU A 35 26.00 4.80 -6.12
C LEU A 35 24.63 5.30 -5.65
N GLU A 36 24.25 6.51 -6.02
CA GLU A 36 22.91 7.06 -5.76
C GLU A 36 21.82 6.19 -6.42
N GLY A 37 21.96 5.88 -7.72
CA GLY A 37 21.00 5.04 -8.43
C GLY A 37 20.87 3.64 -7.82
N THR A 38 21.97 3.05 -7.36
CA THR A 38 21.96 1.73 -6.69
C THR A 38 21.24 1.80 -5.34
N GLN A 39 21.48 2.85 -4.56
CA GLN A 39 20.85 3.02 -3.26
C GLN A 39 19.35 3.34 -3.37
N GLU A 40 18.93 4.14 -4.35
CA GLU A 40 17.52 4.38 -4.65
C GLU A 40 16.80 3.09 -5.07
N LEU A 41 17.45 2.29 -5.91
CA LEU A 41 16.93 0.97 -6.31
C LEU A 41 16.80 0.02 -5.11
N ASP A 42 17.77 0.00 -4.20
CA ASP A 42 17.71 -0.83 -2.99
C ASP A 42 16.62 -0.36 -2.01
N GLN A 43 16.42 0.95 -1.87
CA GLN A 43 15.30 1.50 -1.09
C GLN A 43 13.95 1.14 -1.72
N LEU A 44 13.82 1.23 -3.05
CA LEU A 44 12.63 0.83 -3.78
C LEU A 44 12.37 -0.68 -3.60
N ARG A 45 13.41 -1.50 -3.77
CA ARG A 45 13.36 -2.95 -3.60
C ARG A 45 12.97 -3.34 -2.19
N THR A 46 13.48 -2.64 -1.17
CA THR A 46 13.10 -2.86 0.23
C THR A 46 11.62 -2.54 0.45
N ARG A 47 11.10 -1.45 -0.11
CA ARG A 47 9.67 -1.10 -0.04
C ARG A 47 8.79 -2.12 -0.76
N MET A 48 9.24 -2.62 -1.91
CA MET A 48 8.52 -3.64 -2.68
C MET A 48 8.70 -5.06 -2.12
N SER A 49 9.73 -5.31 -1.31
CA SER A 49 10.07 -6.66 -0.83
C SER A 49 8.93 -7.30 -0.06
N ALA A 50 8.26 -6.55 0.82
CA ALA A 50 7.08 -7.02 1.56
C ALA A 50 5.91 -7.35 0.61
N ILE A 51 5.73 -6.55 -0.45
CA ILE A 51 4.67 -6.75 -1.44
C ILE A 51 4.92 -8.02 -2.25
N VAL A 52 6.16 -8.20 -2.71
CA VAL A 52 6.58 -9.37 -3.50
C VAL A 52 6.60 -10.62 -2.64
N ALA A 53 7.03 -10.53 -1.38
CA ALA A 53 7.03 -11.66 -0.44
C ALA A 53 5.62 -12.16 -0.14
N GLU A 54 4.65 -11.27 0.10
CA GLU A 54 3.24 -11.66 0.25
C GLU A 54 2.70 -12.29 -1.05
N ALA A 55 3.00 -11.70 -2.21
CA ALA A 55 2.52 -12.22 -3.49
C ALA A 55 3.13 -13.59 -3.87
N GLN A 56 4.36 -13.87 -3.42
CA GLN A 56 5.05 -15.15 -3.62
C GLN A 56 4.71 -16.20 -2.53
N SER A 57 3.85 -15.87 -1.57
CA SER A 57 3.40 -16.83 -0.56
C SER A 57 2.71 -18.02 -1.24
N THR A 58 3.05 -19.22 -0.80
CA THR A 58 2.43 -20.47 -1.27
C THR A 58 0.97 -20.60 -0.82
N ASP A 59 0.58 -19.86 0.23
CA ASP A 59 -0.80 -19.79 0.70
C ASP A 59 -1.67 -18.89 -0.21
N PRO A 60 -2.77 -19.42 -0.80
CA PRO A 60 -3.65 -18.66 -1.68
C PRO A 60 -4.35 -17.46 -1.00
N TRP A 61 -4.60 -17.52 0.30
CA TRP A 61 -5.26 -16.42 1.02
C TRP A 61 -4.30 -15.25 1.27
N THR A 62 -3.07 -15.55 1.67
CA THR A 62 -2.01 -14.54 1.86
C THR A 62 -1.62 -13.87 0.54
N SER A 63 -1.42 -14.65 -0.52
CA SER A 63 -1.04 -14.11 -1.84
C SER A 63 -2.12 -13.26 -2.49
N ARG A 64 -3.40 -13.50 -2.15
CA ARG A 64 -4.56 -12.79 -2.73
C ARG A 64 -5.22 -11.81 -1.77
N ALA A 65 -4.62 -11.52 -0.61
CA ALA A 65 -5.23 -10.63 0.38
C ALA A 65 -5.55 -9.24 -0.20
N ARG A 66 -4.65 -8.66 -1.01
CA ARG A 66 -4.86 -7.35 -1.67
C ARG A 66 -6.01 -7.36 -2.70
N PRO A 67 -6.03 -8.28 -3.70
CA PRO A 67 -7.18 -8.45 -4.58
C PRO A 67 -8.47 -8.89 -3.89
N GLY A 68 -8.37 -9.55 -2.73
CA GLY A 68 -9.50 -10.14 -2.01
C GLY A 68 -10.58 -9.13 -1.66
N PHE A 69 -10.20 -7.91 -1.25
CA PHE A 69 -11.17 -6.84 -0.99
C PHE A 69 -12.00 -6.50 -2.24
N LEU A 70 -11.35 -6.40 -3.40
CA LEU A 70 -12.05 -6.12 -4.66
C LEU A 70 -13.02 -7.25 -5.01
N TYR A 71 -12.66 -8.51 -4.76
CA TYR A 71 -13.55 -9.64 -4.97
C TYR A 71 -14.78 -9.62 -4.06
N VAL A 72 -14.63 -9.21 -2.80
CA VAL A 72 -15.77 -9.01 -1.89
C VAL A 72 -16.69 -7.90 -2.40
N MET A 73 -16.14 -6.77 -2.85
CA MET A 73 -16.93 -5.68 -3.45
C MET A 73 -17.69 -6.16 -4.69
N TYR A 74 -17.05 -6.92 -5.57
CA TYR A 74 -17.71 -7.51 -6.73
C TYR A 74 -18.81 -8.49 -6.32
N ALA A 75 -18.60 -9.32 -5.31
CA ALA A 75 -19.64 -10.20 -4.79
C ALA A 75 -20.86 -9.41 -4.28
N MET A 76 -20.63 -8.33 -3.51
CA MET A 76 -21.71 -7.47 -3.02
C MET A 76 -22.49 -6.80 -4.16
N LEU A 77 -21.79 -6.30 -5.19
CA LEU A 77 -22.42 -5.67 -6.35
C LEU A 77 -23.18 -6.69 -7.20
N LEU A 78 -22.56 -7.83 -7.51
CA LEU A 78 -23.16 -8.87 -8.34
C LEU A 78 -24.32 -9.58 -7.63
N TRP A 79 -24.40 -9.52 -6.30
CA TRP A 79 -25.56 -10.01 -5.53
C TRP A 79 -26.87 -9.31 -5.91
N SER A 80 -26.80 -8.10 -6.50
CA SER A 80 -27.98 -7.42 -7.03
C SER A 80 -28.62 -8.15 -8.21
N LEU A 81 -27.87 -8.95 -8.99
CA LEU A 81 -28.38 -9.68 -10.14
C LEU A 81 -29.38 -10.79 -9.77
N PRO A 82 -29.05 -11.76 -8.87
CA PRO A 82 -30.02 -12.76 -8.44
C PRO A 82 -31.18 -12.12 -7.69
N MET A 83 -30.96 -11.07 -6.90
CA MET A 83 -32.04 -10.35 -6.23
C MET A 83 -32.99 -9.65 -7.21
N GLY A 84 -32.45 -9.06 -8.29
CA GLY A 84 -33.24 -8.47 -9.37
C GLY A 84 -34.08 -9.52 -10.11
N LEU A 85 -33.52 -10.71 -10.33
CA LEU A 85 -34.26 -11.83 -10.93
C LEU A 85 -35.42 -12.27 -10.01
N ILE A 86 -35.16 -12.44 -8.71
CA ILE A 86 -36.21 -12.79 -7.73
C ILE A 86 -37.27 -11.69 -7.69
N ALA A 87 -36.89 -10.41 -7.71
CA ALA A 87 -37.82 -9.30 -7.71
C ALA A 87 -38.74 -9.28 -8.94
N ALA A 88 -38.23 -9.70 -10.11
CA ALA A 88 -39.03 -9.77 -11.34
C ALA A 88 -40.12 -10.84 -11.29
N PHE A 89 -39.90 -11.98 -10.62
CA PHE A 89 -40.85 -13.09 -10.56
C PHE A 89 -41.65 -13.15 -9.25
N ARG A 90 -41.08 -12.67 -8.14
CA ARG A 90 -41.63 -12.71 -6.78
C ARG A 90 -41.25 -11.44 -5.99
N PRO A 91 -41.91 -10.31 -6.25
CA PRO A 91 -41.58 -9.03 -5.64
C PRO A 91 -41.71 -9.05 -4.11
N ASP A 92 -42.75 -9.69 -3.57
CA ASP A 92 -42.95 -9.76 -2.11
C ASP A 92 -41.83 -10.54 -1.41
N ALA A 93 -41.35 -11.64 -2.01
CA ALA A 93 -40.24 -12.40 -1.48
C ALA A 93 -38.94 -11.59 -1.51
N ALA A 94 -38.68 -10.87 -2.61
CA ALA A 94 -37.51 -10.00 -2.72
C ALA A 94 -37.53 -8.88 -1.66
N HIS A 95 -38.71 -8.28 -1.41
CA HIS A 95 -38.88 -7.27 -0.38
C HIS A 95 -38.59 -7.81 1.01
N ASN A 96 -39.13 -8.99 1.37
CA ASN A 96 -38.90 -9.62 2.66
C ASN A 96 -37.44 -10.01 2.89
N ILE A 97 -36.74 -10.46 1.83
CA ILE A 97 -35.30 -10.75 1.90
C ILE A 97 -34.52 -9.46 2.14
N ALA A 98 -34.81 -8.40 1.38
CA ALA A 98 -34.13 -7.12 1.51
C ALA A 98 -34.37 -6.47 2.89
N SER A 99 -35.59 -6.53 3.41
CA SER A 99 -35.92 -6.01 4.73
C SER A 99 -35.22 -6.80 5.85
N GLY A 100 -35.18 -8.14 5.75
CA GLY A 100 -34.44 -8.99 6.67
C GLY A 100 -32.93 -8.70 6.68
N ILE A 101 -32.31 -8.55 5.51
CA ILE A 101 -30.88 -8.22 5.40
C ILE A 101 -30.60 -6.84 6.00
N ASN A 102 -31.38 -5.82 5.66
CA ASN A 102 -31.21 -4.48 6.22
C ASN A 102 -31.43 -4.47 7.74
N GLY A 103 -32.42 -5.20 8.23
CA GLY A 103 -32.68 -5.34 9.66
C GLY A 103 -31.50 -5.97 10.41
N TYR A 104 -30.93 -7.05 9.85
CA TYR A 104 -29.74 -7.69 10.42
C TYR A 104 -28.53 -6.75 10.44
N LEU A 105 -28.22 -6.08 9.33
CA LEU A 105 -27.06 -5.19 9.22
C LEU A 105 -27.18 -3.96 10.11
N ASN A 106 -28.38 -3.34 10.19
CA ASN A 106 -28.63 -2.21 11.08
C ASN A 106 -28.69 -2.62 12.56
N GLY A 107 -28.92 -3.91 12.85
CA GLY A 107 -28.88 -4.46 14.19
C GLY A 107 -27.45 -4.69 14.73
N LEU A 108 -26.43 -4.61 13.87
CA LEU A 108 -25.04 -4.75 14.29
C LEU A 108 -24.57 -3.45 14.99
N PRO A 109 -24.03 -3.53 16.21
CA PRO A 109 -23.57 -2.35 16.94
C PRO A 109 -22.49 -1.58 16.17
N GLU A 110 -22.68 -0.26 16.03
CA GLU A 110 -21.69 0.65 15.46
C GLU A 110 -20.27 0.51 16.07
N PRO A 111 -20.11 0.24 17.38
CA PRO A 111 -18.79 -0.03 17.95
C PRO A 111 -18.02 -1.18 17.32
N LEU A 112 -18.68 -2.20 16.75
CA LEU A 112 -18.00 -3.28 16.03
C LEU A 112 -17.42 -2.79 14.71
N TYR A 113 -18.14 -1.94 13.99
CA TYR A 113 -17.63 -1.31 12.76
C TYR A 113 -16.51 -0.32 13.07
N ALA A 114 -16.64 0.45 14.15
CA ALA A 114 -15.58 1.33 14.63
C ALA A 114 -14.33 0.53 15.04
N LEU A 115 -14.48 -0.60 15.73
CA LEU A 115 -13.35 -1.50 16.06
C LEU A 115 -12.68 -2.05 14.80
N PHE A 116 -13.46 -2.47 13.81
CA PHE A 116 -12.92 -2.98 12.54
C PHE A 116 -12.17 -1.88 11.77
N GLY A 117 -12.75 -0.67 11.66
CA GLY A 117 -12.14 0.48 11.01
C GLY A 117 -10.88 0.97 11.73
N THR A 118 -10.90 1.02 13.07
CA THR A 118 -9.73 1.38 13.88
C THR A 118 -8.64 0.32 13.83
N GLY A 119 -8.96 -0.97 13.71
CA GLY A 119 -7.95 -2.02 13.47
C GLY A 119 -7.28 -1.87 12.10
N TYR A 120 -8.06 -1.59 11.06
CA TYR A 120 -7.55 -1.45 9.70
C TYR A 120 -6.70 -0.19 9.48
N LEU A 121 -7.13 0.94 10.05
CA LEU A 121 -6.43 2.23 9.97
C LEU A 121 -5.40 2.44 11.09
N GLY A 122 -5.58 1.79 12.23
CA GLY A 122 -4.70 1.91 13.39
C GLY A 122 -3.30 1.34 13.14
N TYR A 123 -3.20 0.23 12.38
CA TYR A 123 -1.89 -0.33 12.02
C TYR A 123 -1.10 0.61 11.11
N THR A 124 -1.77 1.26 10.14
CA THR A 124 -1.11 2.23 9.26
C THR A 124 -0.72 3.49 10.02
N ALA A 125 -1.58 3.99 10.92
CA ALA A 125 -1.30 5.13 11.79
C ALA A 125 -0.14 4.86 12.77
N ALA A 126 -0.13 3.72 13.46
CA ALA A 126 0.94 3.34 14.37
C ALA A 126 2.30 3.20 13.65
N ARG A 127 2.29 2.63 12.44
CA ARG A 127 3.51 2.47 11.62
C ARG A 127 4.03 3.80 11.08
N GLN A 128 3.15 4.73 10.70
CA GLN A 128 3.55 6.09 10.31
C GLN A 128 4.03 6.92 11.50
N TRP A 129 3.41 6.76 12.67
CA TRP A 129 3.84 7.40 13.91
C TRP A 129 5.24 6.93 14.34
N GLY A 130 5.53 5.62 14.25
CA GLY A 130 6.86 5.06 14.52
C GLY A 130 7.95 5.64 13.62
N LYS A 131 7.66 5.81 12.32
CA LYS A 131 8.56 6.47 11.36
C LYS A 131 8.77 7.95 11.67
N ALA A 132 7.70 8.68 11.98
CA ALA A 132 7.77 10.11 12.32
C ALA A 132 8.57 10.36 13.60
N ARG A 133 8.54 9.44 14.57
CA ARG A 133 9.32 9.51 15.82
C ARG A 133 10.72 8.90 15.74
N GLY A 134 11.14 8.40 14.57
CA GLY A 134 12.49 7.84 14.38
C GLY A 134 12.75 6.52 15.11
N SER A 135 11.70 5.82 15.56
CA SER A 135 11.79 4.52 16.23
C SER A 135 12.07 3.35 15.27
N ASP A 136 12.05 3.62 13.96
CA ASP A 136 12.18 2.64 12.87
C ASP A 136 13.50 2.86 12.10
N ARG A 137 14.60 3.11 12.84
CA ARG A 137 15.98 3.11 12.34
C ARG A 137 16.70 1.85 12.79
#